data_AF-Q5BKI4-F1
#
_entry.id   AF-Q5BKI4-F1
#
_cell.length_a   1.000
_cell.length_b   1.000
_cell.length_c   1.000
_cell.angle_alpha   90.00
_cell.angle_beta   90.00
_cell.angle_gamma   90.00
#
_symmetry.space_group_name_H-M   'P 1'
#
loop_
_entity.id
_entity.type
_entity.pdbx_description
1 polymer ?
#
loop_
_entity_poly.entity_id
_entity_poly.type
_entity_poly.pdbx_seq_one_letter_code
_entity_poly.pdbx_strand_id
1 'polypeptide(L)'
;MAACGRLLASWVRRSGRLAGSPVLRNAAAATPSRCAIHKLQFSTSSVRFLPAVTQHAPHFKGTAVVNGEFKELSLEDYKGKYLVLFFYPLDFTFVCPTEIVAFSNKANEFHDVNCEVVAVSVDSHFCHLAWTNTPRKSGGLGQMNIPLLSDLNKQISRDYGVLLETPGIALRGLFIIDPNGIIKHMSVNDLPVGRSVEETLRLVKAFQFVETHGEVCPANWTPDSPTIKPSPEGSKDYFEKVH
;
A
#
# COMPACT_ATOMS: atom_id res chain seq x y z
N MET A 1 62.93 5.77 -36.76
CA MET A 1 63.54 4.67 -37.55
C MET A 1 62.62 3.47 -37.40
N ALA A 2 61.67 3.28 -38.33
CA ALA A 2 61.71 2.36 -39.49
C ALA A 2 61.56 0.89 -39.02
N ALA A 3 60.73 0.00 -39.58
CA ALA A 3 59.97 -0.11 -40.83
C ALA A 3 58.83 -1.14 -40.60
N CYS A 4 57.62 -0.99 -41.17
CA CYS A 4 57.16 -1.42 -42.50
C CYS A 4 57.17 -2.94 -42.77
N GLY A 5 56.01 -3.50 -43.15
CA GLY A 5 55.88 -4.85 -43.70
C GLY A 5 54.43 -5.27 -43.99
N ARG A 6 53.88 -4.88 -45.15
CA ARG A 6 52.66 -5.42 -45.79
C ARG A 6 53.07 -6.32 -46.96
N LEU A 7 52.32 -7.39 -47.23
CA LEU A 7 52.26 -8.18 -48.47
C LEU A 7 50.79 -8.66 -48.63
N LEU A 8 49.96 -8.11 -49.55
CA LEU A 8 49.72 -8.47 -50.97
C LEU A 8 49.35 -9.96 -51.18
N ALA A 9 48.10 -10.38 -51.46
CA ALA A 9 47.20 -10.19 -52.63
C ALA A 9 47.43 -11.18 -53.79
N SER A 10 46.38 -11.93 -54.19
CA SER A 10 45.98 -12.38 -55.57
C SER A 10 45.00 -13.57 -55.50
N TRP A 11 43.74 -13.48 -55.99
CA TRP A 11 43.21 -13.59 -57.37
C TRP A 11 43.10 -15.04 -57.92
N VAL A 12 41.88 -15.47 -58.30
CA VAL A 12 41.45 -15.84 -59.68
C VAL A 12 40.13 -16.66 -59.67
N ARG A 13 39.23 -16.26 -60.59
CA ARG A 13 37.94 -16.89 -60.98
C ARG A 13 38.13 -17.99 -62.03
N ARG A 14 37.14 -18.91 -62.13
CA ARG A 14 36.43 -19.43 -63.35
C ARG A 14 36.04 -20.91 -63.12
N SER A 15 34.75 -21.25 -63.01
CA SER A 15 33.74 -21.52 -64.06
C SER A 15 34.03 -22.75 -64.93
N GLY A 16 33.19 -23.79 -64.79
CA GLY A 16 33.07 -24.91 -65.71
C GLY A 16 31.61 -25.42 -65.72
N ARG A 17 30.96 -25.28 -66.87
CA ARG A 17 29.63 -25.85 -67.23
C ARG A 17 29.80 -27.29 -67.72
N LEU A 18 28.68 -28.03 -67.75
CA LEU A 18 28.12 -28.91 -68.81
C LEU A 18 27.32 -30.03 -68.10
N ALA A 19 26.23 -30.61 -68.58
CA ALA A 19 25.18 -30.33 -69.56
C ALA A 19 24.14 -31.47 -69.37
N GLY A 20 22.86 -31.24 -69.65
CA GLY A 20 21.85 -32.31 -69.67
C GLY A 20 20.41 -31.78 -69.74
N SER A 21 19.82 -31.82 -70.94
CA SER A 21 18.40 -31.51 -71.24
C SER A 21 17.58 -32.82 -71.31
N PRO A 22 16.27 -32.77 -71.64
CA PRO A 22 15.11 -32.36 -70.85
C PRO A 22 14.13 -33.56 -70.70
N VAL A 23 12.99 -33.41 -69.99
CA VAL A 23 11.69 -34.06 -70.33
C VAL A 23 10.59 -33.73 -69.30
N LEU A 24 9.44 -33.29 -69.84
CA LEU A 24 8.03 -33.38 -69.44
C LEU A 24 7.52 -32.97 -68.03
N ARG A 25 6.65 -31.95 -68.07
CA ARG A 25 5.31 -31.82 -67.43
C ARG A 25 5.07 -32.52 -66.08
N ASN A 26 4.73 -31.73 -65.06
CA ASN A 26 3.40 -31.78 -64.45
C ASN A 26 3.12 -30.60 -63.51
N ALA A 27 1.86 -30.18 -63.51
CA ALA A 27 1.31 -29.13 -62.67
C ALA A 27 1.28 -29.54 -61.19
N ALA A 28 1.60 -28.59 -60.29
CA ALA A 28 1.27 -28.71 -58.87
C ALA A 28 1.11 -27.33 -58.21
N ALA A 29 -0.15 -27.06 -57.83
CA ALA A 29 -0.66 -26.24 -56.74
C ALA A 29 0.18 -25.04 -56.21
N ALA A 30 -0.39 -23.84 -56.37
CA ALA A 30 -0.05 -22.66 -55.61
C ALA A 30 -0.41 -22.85 -54.12
N THR A 31 0.58 -22.73 -53.23
CA THR A 31 0.39 -22.67 -51.78
C THR A 31 0.07 -21.23 -51.34
N PRO A 32 -0.94 -21.02 -50.48
CA PRO A 32 -1.29 -19.69 -50.02
C PRO A 32 -0.27 -19.20 -48.99
N SER A 33 0.18 -17.97 -49.19
CA SER A 33 1.09 -17.23 -48.31
C SER A 33 0.51 -17.14 -46.89
N ARG A 34 1.24 -17.67 -45.90
CA ARG A 34 0.87 -17.56 -44.48
C ARG A 34 0.94 -16.11 -44.04
N CYS A 35 -0.22 -15.46 -43.92
CA CYS A 35 -0.36 -14.20 -43.21
C CYS A 35 -0.03 -14.43 -41.73
N ALA A 36 1.06 -13.84 -41.25
CA ALA A 36 1.48 -13.94 -39.86
C ALA A 36 0.47 -13.17 -38.98
N ILE A 37 -0.40 -13.91 -38.30
CA ILE A 37 -1.26 -13.35 -37.26
C ILE A 37 -0.35 -12.97 -36.08
N HIS A 38 -0.02 -11.68 -35.99
CA HIS A 38 0.57 -11.11 -34.78
C HIS A 38 -0.42 -11.35 -33.64
N LYS A 39 -0.08 -12.25 -32.73
CA LYS A 39 -0.76 -12.37 -31.43
C LYS A 39 -0.60 -11.05 -30.71
N LEU A 40 -1.64 -10.22 -30.73
CA LEU A 40 -1.81 -9.11 -29.81
C LEU A 40 -1.69 -9.68 -28.39
N GLN A 41 -0.55 -9.46 -27.76
CA GLN A 41 -0.40 -9.70 -26.33
C GLN A 41 -1.30 -8.68 -25.64
N PHE A 42 -2.46 -9.16 -25.18
CA PHE A 42 -3.23 -8.43 -24.18
C PHE A 42 -2.32 -8.30 -22.95
N SER A 43 -1.75 -7.12 -22.76
CA SER A 43 -1.13 -6.75 -21.49
C SER A 43 -2.23 -6.80 -20.45
N THR A 44 -2.25 -7.86 -19.64
CA THR A 44 -2.98 -7.87 -18.38
C THR A 44 -2.21 -6.98 -17.42
N SER A 45 -2.25 -5.67 -17.63
CA SER A 45 -1.94 -4.72 -16.58
C SER A 45 -2.97 -5.00 -15.49
N SER A 46 -2.58 -5.81 -14.50
CA SER A 46 -3.31 -5.94 -13.25
C SER A 46 -3.56 -4.52 -12.79
N VAL A 47 -4.82 -4.11 -12.83
CA VAL A 47 -5.23 -2.81 -12.32
C VAL A 47 -4.87 -2.88 -10.84
N ARG A 48 -3.75 -2.26 -10.46
CA ARG A 48 -3.40 -2.12 -9.06
C ARG A 48 -4.48 -1.22 -8.48
N PHE A 49 -5.41 -1.82 -7.75
CA PHE A 49 -6.43 -1.07 -7.03
C PHE A 49 -5.69 -0.19 -6.02
N LEU A 50 -5.65 1.10 -6.31
CA LEU A 50 -5.19 2.09 -5.36
C LEU A 50 -6.15 2.09 -4.17
N PRO A 51 -5.65 2.36 -2.95
CA PRO A 51 -6.52 2.44 -1.79
C PRO A 51 -7.47 3.61 -1.99
N ALA A 52 -8.76 3.37 -1.77
CA ALA A 52 -9.79 4.39 -1.93
C ALA A 52 -10.84 4.22 -0.84
N VAL A 53 -11.30 5.36 -0.31
CA VAL A 53 -12.47 5.38 0.58
C VAL A 53 -13.65 4.73 -0.14
N THR A 54 -14.47 3.98 0.60
CA THR A 54 -15.59 3.14 0.13
C THR A 54 -15.21 1.82 -0.53
N GLN A 55 -13.92 1.57 -0.79
CA GLN A 55 -13.45 0.30 -1.36
C GLN A 55 -12.88 -0.62 -0.27
N HIS A 56 -12.78 -1.91 -0.58
CA HIS A 56 -12.08 -2.85 0.28
C HIS A 56 -10.61 -2.46 0.44
N ALA A 57 -10.10 -2.54 1.67
CA ALA A 57 -8.71 -2.29 1.96
C ALA A 57 -7.82 -3.34 1.27
N PRO A 58 -6.68 -2.94 0.67
CA PRO A 58 -5.74 -3.90 0.10
C PRO A 58 -5.30 -4.92 1.17
N HIS A 59 -5.38 -6.20 0.83
CA HIS A 59 -4.97 -7.27 1.74
C HIS A 59 -3.49 -7.14 2.08
N PHE A 60 -3.15 -7.33 3.36
CA PHE A 60 -1.76 -7.41 3.81
C PHE A 60 -1.55 -8.64 4.69
N LYS A 61 -0.32 -9.15 4.71
CA LYS A 61 0.16 -10.16 5.64
C LYS A 61 1.65 -9.97 5.85
N GLY A 62 2.11 -10.09 7.09
CA GLY A 62 3.53 -10.06 7.41
C GLY A 62 3.82 -10.29 8.88
N THR A 63 5.12 -10.36 9.18
CA THR A 63 5.62 -10.54 10.55
C THR A 63 5.58 -9.22 11.30
N ALA A 64 5.03 -9.24 12.50
CA ALA A 64 4.96 -8.11 13.41
C ALA A 64 5.59 -8.44 14.77
N VAL A 65 6.00 -7.40 15.49
CA VAL A 65 6.34 -7.49 16.92
C VAL A 65 5.08 -7.23 17.73
N VAL A 66 4.66 -8.20 18.54
CA VAL A 66 3.50 -8.13 19.42
C VAL A 66 3.92 -8.58 20.80
N ASN A 67 3.85 -7.69 21.79
CA ASN A 67 4.27 -7.96 23.18
C ASN A 67 5.71 -8.53 23.28
N GLY A 68 6.63 -8.05 22.42
CA GLY A 68 8.02 -8.49 22.40
C GLY A 68 8.27 -9.81 21.65
N GLU A 69 7.25 -10.42 21.07
CA GLU A 69 7.35 -11.66 20.30
C GLU A 69 7.09 -11.42 18.81
N PHE A 70 7.65 -12.27 17.94
CA PHE A 70 7.32 -12.26 16.52
C PHE A 70 6.03 -13.05 16.26
N LYS A 71 5.05 -12.41 15.60
CA LYS A 71 3.78 -13.04 15.21
C LYS A 71 3.46 -12.66 13.77
N GLU A 72 2.86 -13.61 13.04
CA GLU A 72 2.26 -13.30 11.73
C GLU A 72 0.93 -12.60 11.95
N LEU A 73 0.72 -11.48 11.26
CA LEU A 73 -0.54 -10.74 11.23
C LEU A 73 -0.98 -10.53 9.79
N SER A 74 -2.28 -10.47 9.59
CA SER A 74 -2.94 -10.22 8.32
C SER A 74 -4.17 -9.32 8.52
N LEU A 75 -4.67 -8.74 7.41
CA LEU A 75 -5.90 -7.95 7.45
C LEU A 75 -7.09 -8.75 7.99
N GLU A 76 -7.16 -10.06 7.68
CA GLU A 76 -8.27 -10.94 8.09
C GLU A 76 -8.36 -11.13 9.61
N ASP A 77 -7.25 -10.99 10.34
CA ASP A 77 -7.22 -11.12 11.81
C ASP A 77 -8.02 -10.00 12.51
N TYR A 78 -8.35 -8.93 11.77
CA TYR A 78 -9.09 -7.76 12.24
C TYR A 78 -10.55 -7.74 11.80
N LYS A 79 -11.03 -8.79 11.12
CA LYS A 79 -12.43 -8.88 10.68
C LYS A 79 -13.39 -8.79 11.87
N GLY A 80 -14.46 -8.00 11.72
CA GLY A 80 -15.40 -7.74 12.81
C GLY A 80 -14.98 -6.63 13.78
N LYS A 81 -13.80 -6.02 13.58
CA LYS A 81 -13.31 -4.88 14.35
C LYS A 81 -13.01 -3.71 13.43
N TYR A 82 -13.06 -2.50 13.97
CA TYR A 82 -12.40 -1.38 13.30
C TYR A 82 -10.88 -1.55 13.37
N LEU A 83 -10.17 -1.09 12.34
CA LEU A 83 -8.71 -1.11 12.30
C LEU A 83 -8.19 0.27 11.89
N VAL A 84 -7.36 0.86 12.74
CA VAL A 84 -6.48 1.97 12.38
C VAL A 84 -5.15 1.38 11.93
N LEU A 85 -4.90 1.40 10.63
CA LEU A 85 -3.62 1.00 10.04
C LEU A 85 -2.84 2.25 9.66
N PHE A 86 -1.68 2.47 10.27
CA PHE A 86 -0.88 3.65 9.98
C PHE A 86 0.58 3.33 9.64
N PHE A 87 1.08 3.99 8.62
CA PHE A 87 2.44 3.88 8.14
C PHE A 87 3.31 4.99 8.75
N TYR A 88 4.58 4.68 9.01
CA TYR A 88 5.58 5.66 9.38
C TYR A 88 6.87 5.44 8.58
N PRO A 89 7.68 6.50 8.38
CA PRO A 89 8.85 6.43 7.52
C PRO A 89 9.88 5.35 7.88
N LEU A 90 10.46 5.45 9.08
CA LEU A 90 11.61 4.63 9.51
C LEU A 90 11.71 4.56 11.03
N ASP A 91 12.20 3.43 11.52
CA ASP A 91 12.70 3.22 12.89
C ASP A 91 13.87 4.16 13.21
N PHE A 92 14.08 4.45 14.50
CA PHE A 92 15.19 5.28 15.01
C PHE A 92 15.29 6.70 14.41
N THR A 93 14.15 7.29 14.04
CA THR A 93 14.05 8.69 13.56
C THR A 93 13.30 9.58 14.57
N PHE A 94 12.86 10.78 14.16
CA PHE A 94 12.46 11.85 15.09
C PHE A 94 10.96 11.88 15.43
N VAL A 95 10.09 12.04 14.41
CA VAL A 95 8.64 12.19 14.63
C VAL A 95 7.96 10.82 14.81
N CYS A 96 8.46 9.79 14.15
CA CYS A 96 7.91 8.42 14.19
C CYS A 96 7.71 7.87 15.62
N PRO A 97 8.71 7.93 16.54
CA PRO A 97 8.51 7.41 17.89
C PRO A 97 7.42 8.18 18.65
N THR A 98 7.25 9.48 18.39
CA THR A 98 6.22 10.27 19.07
C THR A 98 4.81 9.82 18.69
N GLU A 99 4.58 9.47 17.42
CA GLU A 99 3.27 9.01 16.93
C GLU A 99 2.96 7.61 17.47
N ILE A 100 3.91 6.68 17.35
CA ILE A 100 3.76 5.29 17.79
C ILE A 100 3.50 5.23 19.30
N VAL A 101 4.26 6.00 20.09
CA VAL A 101 4.07 6.08 21.55
C VAL A 101 2.70 6.70 21.90
N ALA A 102 2.27 7.74 21.17
CA ALA A 102 0.97 8.36 21.44
C ALA A 102 -0.20 7.40 21.20
N PHE A 103 -0.19 6.67 20.07
CA PHE A 103 -1.18 5.62 19.82
C PHE A 103 -1.08 4.48 20.83
N SER A 104 0.13 4.02 21.16
CA SER A 104 0.33 2.95 22.15
C SER A 104 -0.17 3.33 23.54
N ASN A 105 0.00 4.58 23.97
CA ASN A 105 -0.48 5.03 25.28
C ASN A 105 -2.02 5.12 25.32
N LYS A 106 -2.66 5.42 24.17
CA LYS A 106 -4.12 5.50 24.01
C LYS A 106 -4.77 4.22 23.48
N ALA A 107 -4.03 3.13 23.31
CA ALA A 107 -4.52 1.89 22.69
C ALA A 107 -5.81 1.39 23.35
N ASN A 108 -5.90 1.49 24.69
CA ASN A 108 -7.11 1.10 25.43
C ASN A 108 -8.36 1.89 25.01
N GLU A 109 -8.24 3.19 24.70
CA GLU A 109 -9.39 3.99 24.25
C GLU A 109 -9.92 3.53 22.88
N PHE A 110 -9.05 2.96 22.02
CA PHE A 110 -9.45 2.32 20.77
C PHE A 110 -10.07 0.94 21.04
N HIS A 111 -9.47 0.14 21.92
CA HIS A 111 -9.99 -1.18 22.29
C HIS A 111 -11.40 -1.10 22.91
N ASP A 112 -11.66 -0.09 23.75
CA ASP A 112 -12.96 0.15 24.39
C ASP A 112 -14.10 0.39 23.38
N VAL A 113 -13.76 0.83 22.16
CA VAL A 113 -14.71 1.01 21.06
C VAL A 113 -14.56 -0.05 19.96
N ASN A 114 -14.04 -1.24 20.30
CA ASN A 114 -13.83 -2.35 19.36
C ASN A 114 -12.99 -1.96 18.12
N CYS A 115 -11.93 -1.17 18.34
CA CYS A 115 -10.98 -0.75 17.33
C CYS A 115 -9.57 -1.18 17.71
N GLU A 116 -8.85 -1.78 16.76
CA GLU A 116 -7.44 -2.13 16.88
C GLU A 116 -6.56 -1.09 16.18
N VAL A 117 -5.29 -1.01 16.57
CA VAL A 117 -4.32 -0.08 15.98
C VAL A 117 -3.05 -0.83 15.60
N VAL A 118 -2.56 -0.66 14.38
CA VAL A 118 -1.35 -1.30 13.86
C VAL A 118 -0.45 -0.25 13.20
N ALA A 119 0.82 -0.23 13.61
CA ALA A 119 1.85 0.59 12.99
C ALA A 119 2.65 -0.22 11.95
N VAL A 120 2.99 0.37 10.81
CA VAL A 120 3.71 -0.29 9.72
C VAL A 120 4.89 0.57 9.25
N SER A 121 6.06 -0.03 9.05
CA SER A 121 7.13 0.59 8.25
C SER A 121 7.85 -0.45 7.40
N VAL A 122 8.80 0.01 6.59
CA VAL A 122 9.61 -0.84 5.70
C VAL A 122 10.79 -1.51 6.41
N ASP A 123 10.94 -1.29 7.72
CA ASP A 123 11.99 -1.88 8.54
C ASP A 123 11.70 -3.36 8.83
N SER A 124 12.72 -4.10 9.27
CA SER A 124 12.54 -5.51 9.64
C SER A 124 11.95 -5.66 11.03
N HIS A 125 11.26 -6.77 11.30
CA HIS A 125 10.74 -7.12 12.63
C HIS A 125 11.86 -7.20 13.69
N PHE A 126 13.11 -7.51 13.31
CA PHE A 126 14.26 -7.43 14.23
C PHE A 126 14.59 -5.99 14.62
N CYS A 127 14.49 -5.05 13.68
CA CYS A 127 14.69 -3.63 13.94
C CYS A 127 13.62 -3.10 14.89
N HIS A 128 12.35 -3.46 14.65
CA HIS A 128 11.25 -3.12 15.54
C HIS A 128 11.50 -3.61 16.96
N LEU A 129 11.90 -4.87 17.14
CA LEU A 129 12.16 -5.44 18.47
C LEU A 129 13.32 -4.71 19.17
N ALA A 130 14.39 -4.38 18.45
CA ALA A 130 15.49 -3.58 18.99
C ALA A 130 15.01 -2.19 19.43
N TRP A 131 14.10 -1.57 18.66
CA TRP A 131 13.58 -0.24 18.96
C TRP A 131 12.60 -0.24 20.14
N THR A 132 11.78 -1.28 20.31
CA THR A 132 10.96 -1.49 21.51
C THR A 132 11.79 -1.72 22.76
N ASN A 133 12.94 -2.39 22.62
CA ASN A 133 13.88 -2.58 23.73
C ASN A 133 14.70 -1.32 24.08
N THR A 134 14.66 -0.29 23.23
CA THR A 134 15.34 0.98 23.49
C THR A 134 14.47 1.87 24.40
N PRO A 135 15.02 2.44 25.49
CA PRO A 135 14.27 3.33 26.36
C PRO A 135 13.77 4.60 25.66
N ARG A 136 12.56 5.07 26.00
CA ARG A 136 11.98 6.31 25.44
C ARG A 136 12.87 7.55 25.61
N LYS A 137 13.61 7.63 26.73
CA LYS A 137 14.57 8.72 27.00
C LYS A 137 15.73 8.78 25.98
N SER A 138 16.00 7.68 25.30
CA SER A 138 17.03 7.57 24.26
C SER A 138 16.45 7.55 22.85
N GLY A 139 15.19 7.97 22.67
CA GLY A 139 14.50 7.96 21.37
C GLY A 139 13.94 6.59 20.96
N GLY A 140 13.87 5.62 21.90
CA GLY A 140 13.21 4.34 21.68
C GLY A 140 11.71 4.36 21.95
N LEU A 141 11.06 3.20 21.79
CA LEU A 141 9.61 3.07 22.01
C LEU A 141 9.27 2.59 23.43
N GLY A 142 10.11 1.74 24.02
CA GLY A 142 9.78 1.01 25.26
C GLY A 142 8.65 0.00 25.07
N GLN A 143 7.95 -0.34 26.17
CA GLN A 143 6.81 -1.25 26.13
C GLN A 143 5.71 -0.69 25.22
N MET A 144 5.26 -1.52 24.26
CA MET A 144 4.22 -1.20 23.28
C MET A 144 2.94 -2.00 23.56
N ASN A 145 1.81 -1.36 23.32
CA ASN A 145 0.46 -1.92 23.41
C ASN A 145 -0.20 -2.10 22.02
N ILE A 146 0.55 -1.83 20.95
CA ILE A 146 0.11 -1.96 19.56
C ILE A 146 1.15 -2.79 18.78
N PRO A 147 0.74 -3.58 17.78
CA PRO A 147 1.66 -4.28 16.90
C PRO A 147 2.50 -3.34 16.03
N LEU A 148 3.76 -3.73 15.80
CA LEU A 148 4.65 -3.12 14.79
C LEU A 148 4.87 -4.11 13.65
N LEU A 149 4.24 -3.87 12.50
CA LEU A 149 4.28 -4.73 11.32
C LEU A 149 5.44 -4.33 10.39
N SER A 150 6.23 -5.31 9.99
CA SER A 150 7.37 -5.12 9.09
C SER A 150 6.98 -5.36 7.63
N ASP A 151 7.09 -4.34 6.79
CA ASP A 151 6.89 -4.36 5.33
C ASP A 151 8.23 -4.34 4.58
N LEU A 152 9.10 -5.32 4.87
CA LEU A 152 10.47 -5.33 4.38
C LEU A 152 10.57 -5.31 2.83
N ASN A 153 9.63 -5.98 2.15
CA ASN A 153 9.55 -6.02 0.69
C ASN A 153 8.81 -4.81 0.07
N LYS A 154 8.29 -3.90 0.91
CA LYS A 154 7.64 -2.64 0.55
C LYS A 154 6.33 -2.81 -0.22
N GLN A 155 5.79 -4.03 -0.24
CA GLN A 155 4.62 -4.34 -1.03
C GLN A 155 3.37 -3.79 -0.36
N ILE A 156 3.28 -3.85 0.97
CA ILE A 156 2.14 -3.31 1.72
C ILE A 156 2.08 -1.79 1.53
N SER A 157 3.20 -1.09 1.71
CA SER A 157 3.30 0.37 1.52
C SER A 157 2.96 0.79 0.10
N ARG A 158 3.31 -0.04 -0.90
CA ARG A 158 2.99 0.21 -2.31
C ARG A 158 1.51 -0.02 -2.62
N ASP A 159 0.92 -1.08 -2.08
CA ASP A 159 -0.49 -1.40 -2.26
C ASP A 159 -1.40 -0.37 -1.57
N TYR A 160 -0.93 0.20 -0.46
CA TYR A 160 -1.54 1.35 0.19
C TYR A 160 -1.10 2.71 -0.37
N GLY A 161 -0.37 2.75 -1.50
CA GLY A 161 -0.06 3.99 -2.22
C GLY A 161 0.72 5.04 -1.43
N VAL A 162 1.42 4.64 -0.36
CA VAL A 162 2.16 5.54 0.55
C VAL A 162 3.68 5.39 0.41
N LEU A 163 4.15 4.43 -0.38
CA LEU A 163 5.57 4.25 -0.64
C LEU A 163 6.13 5.36 -1.55
N LEU A 164 7.16 6.06 -1.09
CA LEU A 164 8.02 6.86 -1.95
C LEU A 164 9.07 5.94 -2.58
N GLU A 165 8.89 5.61 -3.86
CA GLU A 165 9.74 4.61 -4.55
C GLU A 165 11.23 4.98 -4.57
N THR A 166 11.57 6.26 -4.74
CA THR A 166 12.98 6.71 -4.80
C THR A 166 13.72 6.58 -3.46
N PRO A 167 13.22 7.12 -2.33
CA PRO A 167 13.87 6.94 -1.04
C PRO A 167 13.59 5.57 -0.40
N GLY A 168 12.60 4.82 -0.88
CA GLY A 168 12.28 3.48 -0.39
C GLY A 168 11.62 3.44 0.98
N ILE A 169 10.92 4.52 1.37
CA ILE A 169 10.25 4.68 2.67
C ILE A 169 8.78 5.06 2.48
N ALA A 170 7.93 4.80 3.48
CA ALA A 170 6.54 5.23 3.45
C ALA A 170 6.37 6.69 3.91
N LEU A 171 5.41 7.39 3.32
CA LEU A 171 4.83 8.61 3.89
C LEU A 171 4.05 8.30 5.17
N ARG A 172 3.62 9.34 5.88
CA ARG A 172 2.77 9.22 7.08
C ARG A 172 1.31 8.98 6.70
N GLY A 173 1.04 7.84 6.08
CA GLY A 173 -0.31 7.41 5.73
C GLY A 173 -1.06 6.80 6.91
N LEU A 174 -2.34 7.09 7.07
CA LEU A 174 -3.23 6.48 8.06
C LEU A 174 -4.54 6.11 7.40
N PHE A 175 -5.04 4.91 7.68
CA PHE A 175 -6.27 4.37 7.14
C PHE A 175 -7.16 3.89 8.29
N ILE A 176 -8.44 4.27 8.25
CA ILE A 176 -9.48 3.72 9.13
C ILE A 176 -10.29 2.73 8.30
N ILE A 177 -10.26 1.47 8.70
CA ILE A 177 -10.90 0.34 8.03
C ILE A 177 -12.02 -0.18 8.94
N ASP A 178 -13.19 -0.44 8.37
CA ASP A 178 -14.36 -0.91 9.11
C ASP A 178 -14.36 -2.43 9.34
N PRO A 179 -15.32 -2.97 10.12
CA PRO A 179 -15.44 -4.40 10.39
C PRO A 179 -15.61 -5.30 9.17
N ASN A 180 -16.02 -4.74 8.03
CA ASN A 180 -16.19 -5.42 6.75
C ASN A 180 -14.96 -5.28 5.83
N GLY A 181 -13.90 -4.66 6.31
CA GLY A 181 -12.68 -4.42 5.55
C GLY A 181 -12.78 -3.27 4.55
N ILE A 182 -13.73 -2.33 4.72
CA ILE A 182 -13.91 -1.17 3.85
C ILE A 182 -13.17 0.04 4.42
N ILE A 183 -12.40 0.75 3.59
CA ILE A 183 -11.74 1.99 3.98
C ILE A 183 -12.79 3.10 4.16
N LYS A 184 -12.90 3.67 5.36
CA LYS A 184 -13.80 4.79 5.69
C LYS A 184 -13.10 6.14 5.64
N HIS A 185 -11.81 6.16 5.98
CA HIS A 185 -11.00 7.37 5.98
C HIS A 185 -9.56 7.04 5.62
N MET A 186 -8.91 7.99 4.95
CA MET A 186 -7.47 7.99 4.74
C MET A 186 -6.92 9.41 4.91
N SER A 187 -5.74 9.52 5.51
CA SER A 187 -4.96 10.76 5.57
C SER A 187 -3.49 10.46 5.27
N VAL A 188 -2.82 11.39 4.60
CA VAL A 188 -1.39 11.27 4.28
C VAL A 188 -0.72 12.60 4.56
N ASN A 189 0.20 12.60 5.53
CA ASN A 189 1.05 13.76 5.79
C ASN A 189 2.41 13.59 5.09
N ASP A 190 2.98 14.72 4.71
CA ASP A 190 4.41 14.78 4.38
C ASP A 190 5.27 14.46 5.62
N LEU A 191 6.55 14.13 5.40
CA LEU A 191 7.48 13.64 6.41
C LEU A 191 7.63 14.53 7.67
N PRO A 192 7.65 15.88 7.62
CA PRO A 192 7.97 16.68 8.79
C PRO A 192 6.80 16.90 9.77
N VAL A 193 5.55 16.54 9.43
CA VAL A 193 4.37 16.86 10.23
C VAL A 193 3.69 15.59 10.77
N GLY A 194 3.67 15.44 12.10
CA GLY A 194 2.98 14.34 12.78
C GLY A 194 1.44 14.42 12.72
N ARG A 195 0.78 13.30 12.98
CA ARG A 195 -0.68 13.15 13.02
C ARG A 195 -1.26 13.39 14.41
N SER A 196 -2.59 13.53 14.47
CA SER A 196 -3.35 13.64 15.72
C SER A 196 -4.05 12.33 16.07
N VAL A 197 -3.73 11.78 17.24
CA VAL A 197 -4.39 10.59 17.79
C VAL A 197 -5.83 10.89 18.18
N GLU A 198 -6.10 12.08 18.72
CA GLU A 198 -7.45 12.50 19.12
C GLU A 198 -8.39 12.60 17.92
N GLU A 199 -7.90 13.16 16.81
CA GLU A 199 -8.70 13.24 15.58
C GLU A 199 -8.99 11.86 15.02
N THR A 200 -8.02 10.95 15.09
CA THR A 200 -8.21 9.56 14.67
C THR A 200 -9.30 8.89 15.51
N LEU A 201 -9.25 9.02 16.83
CA LEU A 201 -10.24 8.46 17.74
C LEU A 201 -11.63 9.08 17.53
N ARG A 202 -11.70 10.41 17.29
CA ARG A 202 -12.95 11.12 16.97
C ARG A 202 -13.59 10.57 15.70
N LEU A 203 -12.78 10.36 14.65
CA LEU A 203 -13.25 9.80 13.37
C LEU A 203 -13.76 8.35 13.53
N VAL A 204 -13.05 7.49 14.27
CA VAL A 204 -13.52 6.13 14.57
C VAL A 204 -14.90 6.16 15.24
N LYS A 205 -15.05 6.98 16.30
CA LYS A 205 -16.33 7.14 17.03
C LYS A 205 -17.43 7.70 16.13
N ALA A 206 -17.10 8.62 15.22
CA ALA A 206 -18.08 9.19 14.28
C ALA A 206 -18.61 8.14 13.29
N PHE A 207 -17.73 7.33 12.68
CA PHE A 207 -18.19 6.28 11.76
C PHE A 207 -19.05 5.24 12.46
N GLN A 208 -18.68 4.82 13.67
CA GLN A 208 -19.48 3.91 14.48
C GLN A 208 -20.84 4.50 14.86
N PHE A 209 -20.90 5.80 15.17
CA PHE A 209 -22.15 6.48 15.47
C PHE A 209 -23.10 6.46 14.27
N VAL A 210 -22.60 6.82 13.08
CA VAL A 210 -23.39 6.83 11.83
C VAL A 210 -23.92 5.43 11.52
N GLU A 211 -23.10 4.39 11.68
CA GLU A 211 -23.51 3.00 11.46
C GLU A 211 -24.58 2.53 12.44
N THR A 212 -24.54 3.00 13.68
CA THR A 212 -25.49 2.60 14.74
C THR A 212 -26.83 3.34 14.63
N HIS A 213 -26.81 4.63 14.29
CA HIS A 213 -27.99 5.51 14.39
C HIS A 213 -28.59 5.89 13.04
N GLY A 214 -27.84 5.80 11.93
CA GLY A 214 -28.29 6.23 10.61
C GLY A 214 -28.41 7.76 10.43
N GLU A 215 -27.95 8.54 11.41
CA GLU A 215 -27.78 9.99 11.31
C GLU A 215 -26.37 10.35 10.82
N VAL A 216 -26.14 11.60 10.41
CA VAL A 216 -24.82 12.08 9.98
C VAL A 216 -24.19 13.04 10.98
N CYS A 217 -22.86 12.95 11.10
CA CYS A 217 -22.07 13.79 12.00
C CYS A 217 -21.63 15.09 11.30
N PRO A 218 -21.94 16.28 11.86
CA PRO A 218 -21.49 17.57 11.33
C PRO A 218 -19.98 17.81 11.52
N ALA A 219 -19.49 18.95 11.00
CA ALA A 219 -18.12 19.38 11.20
C ALA A 219 -17.77 19.50 12.69
N ASN A 220 -16.56 19.07 13.07
CA ASN A 220 -16.07 19.07 14.45
C ASN A 220 -16.93 18.26 15.44
N TRP A 221 -17.77 17.34 14.97
CA TRP A 221 -18.59 16.49 15.84
C TRP A 221 -17.72 15.71 16.84
N THR A 222 -18.15 15.73 18.10
CA THR A 222 -17.67 14.88 19.19
C THR A 222 -18.83 14.05 19.74
N PRO A 223 -18.58 13.00 20.54
CA PRO A 223 -19.64 12.34 21.30
C PRO A 223 -20.53 13.38 22.02
N ASP A 224 -21.83 13.10 22.07
CA ASP A 224 -22.89 13.95 22.63
C ASP A 224 -23.18 15.26 21.86
N SER A 225 -22.46 15.55 20.77
CA SER A 225 -22.79 16.68 19.89
C SER A 225 -24.07 16.43 19.08
N PRO A 226 -24.84 17.48 18.74
CA PRO A 226 -26.00 17.35 17.85
C PRO A 226 -25.62 16.78 16.48
N THR A 227 -26.53 15.98 15.92
CA THR A 227 -26.39 15.27 14.64
C THR A 227 -27.54 15.60 13.70
N ILE A 228 -27.43 15.19 12.43
CA ILE A 228 -28.39 15.55 11.38
C ILE A 228 -29.06 14.28 10.85
N LYS A 229 -30.40 14.24 10.87
CA LYS A 229 -31.15 13.21 10.14
C LYS A 229 -31.03 13.49 8.64
N PRO A 230 -30.56 12.54 7.80
CA PRO A 230 -30.24 12.80 6.40
C PRO A 230 -31.49 12.82 5.50
N SER A 231 -32.46 13.69 5.82
CA SER A 231 -33.62 14.01 4.98
C SER A 231 -33.87 15.53 4.93
N PRO A 232 -34.46 16.06 3.84
CA PRO A 232 -34.74 17.49 3.73
C PRO A 232 -35.59 18.04 4.88
N GLU A 233 -36.56 17.27 5.36
CA GLU A 233 -37.41 17.65 6.49
C GLU A 233 -36.72 17.43 7.84
N GLY A 234 -36.09 16.26 8.04
CA GLY A 234 -35.48 15.89 9.32
C GLY A 234 -34.22 16.69 9.66
N SER A 235 -33.53 17.21 8.66
CA SER A 235 -32.34 18.06 8.87
C SER A 235 -32.68 19.43 9.48
N LYS A 236 -33.93 19.91 9.35
CA LYS A 236 -34.36 21.20 9.90
C LYS A 236 -34.25 21.25 11.42
N ASP A 237 -34.55 20.15 12.11
CA ASP A 237 -34.40 20.01 13.57
C ASP A 237 -33.00 20.42 14.04
N TYR A 238 -31.96 20.05 13.27
CA TYR A 238 -30.58 20.41 13.57
C TYR A 238 -30.32 21.89 13.30
N PHE A 239 -30.67 22.38 12.11
CA PHE A 239 -30.37 23.75 11.70
C PHE A 239 -31.08 24.81 12.55
N GLU A 240 -32.29 24.52 13.05
CA GLU A 240 -33.00 25.38 13.99
C GLU A 240 -32.37 25.40 15.40
N LYS A 241 -31.64 24.33 15.77
CA LYS A 241 -31.01 24.21 17.08
C LYS A 241 -29.65 24.90 17.15
N VAL A 242 -28.92 24.96 16.04
CA VAL A 242 -27.52 25.45 16.00
C VAL A 242 -27.37 26.87 15.44
N HIS A 243 -28.44 27.47 14.93
CA HIS A 243 -28.48 28.84 14.40
C HIS A 243 -29.62 29.63 15.03
#